data_AF-A0A934ZNM9-F1
#
_entry.id   AF-A0A934ZNM9-F1
#
_cell.length_a   1.000
_cell.length_b   1.000
_cell.length_c   1.000
_cell.angle_alpha   90.00
_cell.angle_beta   90.00
_cell.angle_gamma   90.00
#
_symmetry.space_group_name_H-M   'P 1'
#
loop_
_entity.id
_entity.type
_entity.pdbx_description
1 polymer ?
#
loop_
_entity_poly.entity_id
_entity_poly.type
_entity_poly.pdbx_seq_one_letter_code
_entity_poly.pdbx_strand_id
1 'polypeptide(L)'
;MRKQLRPPLLLRRERELVVPDASAELDLWELPAGLIEVHERGEEGVLECARRETEEETGFSLPKGDFARLGVPVYLSPGLCAEKIHLVKVRVPDHREAVEAKGDGVVEAGSTVAWWPLSECLARADDGTIEDAKTELALRRLRAELERGG
;
A
#
# COMPACT_ATOMS: atom_id res chain seq x y z
N MET A 1 7.10 3.11 -0.08
CA MET A 1 5.98 3.31 0.86
C MET A 1 5.48 4.73 0.68
N ARG A 2 4.20 4.98 0.87
CA ARG A 2 3.62 6.33 0.96
C ARG A 2 3.02 6.54 2.35
N LYS A 3 2.95 7.77 2.82
CA LYS A 3 2.21 8.18 4.02
C LYS A 3 1.07 9.08 3.59
N GLN A 4 -0.16 8.74 3.96
CA GLN A 4 -1.35 9.51 3.57
C GLN A 4 -2.37 9.60 4.70
N LEU A 5 -3.03 10.75 4.79
CA LEU A 5 -4.12 11.00 5.72
C LEU A 5 -5.27 10.02 5.49
N ARG A 6 -5.77 9.44 6.59
CA ARG A 6 -6.94 8.56 6.65
C ARG A 6 -8.02 9.21 7.52
N PRO A 7 -8.90 10.04 6.92
CA PRO A 7 -9.91 10.80 7.66
C PRO A 7 -10.79 9.98 8.63
N PRO A 8 -11.17 8.72 8.35
CA PRO A 8 -11.92 7.92 9.31
C PRO A 8 -11.24 7.74 10.68
N LEU A 9 -9.90 7.86 10.77
CA LEU A 9 -9.17 7.78 12.04
C LEU A 9 -9.46 8.96 12.99
N LEU A 10 -9.95 10.10 12.48
CA LEU A 10 -10.39 11.23 13.31
C LEU A 10 -11.47 10.80 14.32
N LEU A 11 -12.43 9.99 13.85
CA LEU A 11 -13.54 9.50 14.67
C LEU A 11 -13.07 8.54 15.77
N ARG A 12 -11.88 7.95 15.62
CA ARG A 12 -11.30 7.05 16.60
C ARG A 12 -10.64 7.81 17.75
N ARG A 13 -10.00 8.96 17.46
CA ARG A 13 -9.38 9.84 18.47
C ARG A 13 -10.38 10.37 19.50
N GLU A 14 -11.63 10.55 19.10
CA GLU A 14 -12.69 11.09 19.98
C GLU A 14 -13.33 10.03 20.89
N ARG A 15 -12.87 8.78 20.82
CA ARG A 15 -13.45 7.66 21.58
C ARG A 15 -12.57 7.29 22.77
N GLU A 16 -13.21 6.94 23.88
CA GLU A 16 -12.55 6.24 24.97
C GLU A 16 -12.35 4.77 24.55
N LEU A 17 -11.10 4.44 24.22
CA LEU A 17 -10.73 3.10 23.78
C LEU A 17 -10.38 2.23 24.98
N VAL A 18 -10.77 0.96 24.92
CA VAL A 18 -10.41 -0.04 25.94
C VAL A 18 -8.88 -0.18 26.06
N VAL A 19 -8.20 -0.13 24.93
CA VAL A 19 -6.75 -0.02 24.82
C VAL A 19 -6.45 1.24 24.01
N PRO A 20 -5.72 2.21 24.56
CA PRO A 20 -5.32 3.40 23.81
C PRO A 20 -4.49 3.02 22.59
N ASP A 21 -4.71 3.72 21.47
CA ASP A 21 -3.83 3.58 20.31
C ASP A 21 -2.43 4.08 20.68
N ALA A 22 -1.40 3.36 20.22
CA ALA A 22 -0.01 3.73 20.47
C ALA A 22 0.38 5.02 19.73
N SER A 23 -0.19 5.22 18.54
CA SER A 23 -0.07 6.42 17.74
C SER A 23 -1.40 7.15 17.72
N ALA A 24 -1.35 8.47 17.88
CA ALA A 24 -2.51 9.29 17.58
C ALA A 24 -2.55 9.66 16.09
N GLU A 25 -1.52 9.41 15.28
CA GLU A 25 -1.40 9.93 13.91
C GLU A 25 -2.62 9.60 13.02
N LEU A 26 -2.97 10.52 12.12
CA LEU A 26 -4.10 10.34 11.21
C LEU A 26 -3.65 9.82 9.85
N ASP A 27 -2.36 9.81 9.61
CA ASP A 27 -1.73 9.42 8.37
C ASP A 27 -0.98 8.10 8.57
N LEU A 28 -1.23 7.15 7.67
CA LEU A 28 -0.68 5.80 7.77
C LEU A 28 0.40 5.59 6.72
N TRP A 29 1.46 4.88 7.10
CA TRP A 29 2.41 4.33 6.16
C TRP A 29 1.83 3.10 5.46
N GLU A 30 1.88 3.11 4.14
CA GLU A 30 1.29 2.07 3.31
C GLU A 30 2.01 1.87 1.97
N LEU A 31 1.72 0.76 1.31
CA LEU A 31 2.07 0.53 -0.09
C LEU A 31 1.10 1.26 -1.02
N PRO A 32 1.55 1.62 -2.24
CA PRO A 32 0.69 2.20 -3.24
C PRO A 32 -0.52 1.34 -3.56
N ALA A 33 -1.71 1.94 -3.64
CA ALA A 33 -2.95 1.21 -3.87
C ALA A 33 -4.12 2.13 -4.21
N GLY A 34 -4.91 1.75 -5.20
CA GLY A 34 -6.20 2.38 -5.46
C GLY A 34 -7.23 1.43 -6.06
N LEU A 35 -8.32 2.03 -6.54
CA LEU A 35 -9.48 1.30 -7.01
C LEU A 35 -9.23 0.80 -8.44
N ILE A 36 -9.69 -0.43 -8.69
CA ILE A 36 -9.72 -0.98 -10.04
C ILE A 36 -10.89 -0.33 -10.78
N GLU A 37 -10.59 0.36 -11.86
CA GLU A 37 -11.54 1.07 -12.68
C GLU A 37 -12.43 0.13 -13.49
N VAL A 38 -13.62 0.61 -13.88
CA VAL A 38 -14.63 -0.20 -14.61
C VAL A 38 -14.10 -0.76 -15.95
N HIS A 39 -13.12 -0.09 -16.54
CA HIS A 39 -12.47 -0.48 -17.79
C HIS A 39 -11.26 -1.42 -17.59
N GLU A 40 -10.73 -1.52 -16.37
CA GLU A 40 -9.62 -2.40 -16.00
C GLU A 40 -10.16 -3.81 -15.70
N ARG A 41 -10.18 -4.70 -16.71
CA ARG A 41 -10.84 -6.02 -16.63
C ARG A 41 -9.86 -7.18 -16.53
N GLY A 42 -10.27 -8.20 -15.76
CA GLY A 42 -9.53 -9.46 -15.63
C GLY A 42 -8.19 -9.31 -14.92
N GLU A 43 -7.29 -10.27 -15.14
CA GLU A 43 -5.95 -10.23 -14.54
C GLU A 43 -5.13 -9.05 -15.07
N GLU A 44 -5.23 -8.76 -16.36
CA GLU A 44 -4.56 -7.60 -16.99
C GLU A 44 -5.03 -6.27 -16.40
N GLY A 45 -6.32 -6.14 -16.06
CA GLY A 45 -6.86 -4.95 -15.40
C GLY A 45 -6.26 -4.72 -14.01
N VAL A 46 -6.02 -5.79 -13.25
CA VAL A 46 -5.35 -5.69 -11.94
C VAL A 46 -3.92 -5.16 -12.09
N LEU A 47 -3.19 -5.62 -13.11
CA LEU A 47 -1.83 -5.16 -13.38
C LEU A 47 -1.81 -3.71 -13.90
N GLU A 48 -2.79 -3.32 -14.72
CA GLU A 48 -2.94 -1.94 -15.18
C GLU A 48 -3.22 -0.99 -14.01
N CYS A 49 -4.15 -1.35 -13.12
CA CYS A 49 -4.42 -0.60 -11.90
C CYS A 49 -3.15 -0.44 -11.05
N ALA A 50 -2.43 -1.54 -10.78
CA ALA A 50 -1.20 -1.49 -9.99
C ALA A 50 -0.12 -0.60 -10.64
N ARG A 51 -0.01 -0.61 -11.96
CA ARG A 51 0.92 0.23 -12.72
C ARG A 51 0.55 1.71 -12.60
N ARG A 52 -0.72 2.04 -12.85
CA ARG A 52 -1.26 3.40 -12.79
C ARG A 52 -1.10 4.01 -11.40
N GLU A 53 -1.54 3.30 -10.37
CA GLU A 53 -1.44 3.76 -8.97
C GLU A 53 0.02 3.90 -8.52
N THR A 54 0.92 3.01 -8.97
CA THR A 54 2.36 3.17 -8.69
C THR A 54 2.88 4.49 -9.28
N GLU A 55 2.53 4.80 -10.53
CA GLU A 55 2.96 6.03 -11.19
C GLU A 55 2.35 7.28 -10.56
N GLU A 56 1.05 7.26 -10.24
CA GLU A 56 0.32 8.37 -9.63
C GLU A 56 0.82 8.69 -8.22
N GLU A 57 1.03 7.66 -7.39
CA GLU A 57 1.29 7.85 -5.97
C GLU A 57 2.79 7.94 -5.62
N THR A 58 3.66 7.46 -6.50
CA THR A 58 5.12 7.42 -6.25
C THR A 58 5.96 8.08 -7.33
N GLY A 59 5.39 8.38 -8.49
CA GLY A 59 6.10 8.94 -9.63
C GLY A 59 6.88 7.92 -10.45
N PHE A 60 6.93 6.64 -10.06
CA PHE A 60 7.64 5.60 -10.80
C PHE A 60 6.80 5.07 -11.97
N SER A 61 7.21 5.42 -13.19
CA SER A 61 6.64 4.88 -14.41
C SER A 61 7.36 3.60 -14.81
N LEU A 62 6.65 2.48 -14.78
CA LEU A 62 7.19 1.14 -15.06
C LEU A 62 6.31 0.42 -16.11
N PRO A 63 6.89 -0.41 -16.99
CA PRO A 63 6.11 -1.22 -17.92
C PRO A 63 5.15 -2.16 -17.20
N LYS A 64 3.90 -2.27 -17.69
CA LYS A 64 2.91 -3.22 -17.14
C LYS A 64 3.45 -4.65 -17.03
N GLY A 65 4.24 -5.08 -18.01
CA GLY A 65 4.81 -6.44 -18.06
C GLY A 65 5.76 -6.78 -16.91
N ASP A 66 6.24 -5.78 -16.16
CA ASP A 66 7.12 -5.98 -15.02
C ASP A 66 6.34 -6.26 -13.72
N PHE A 67 5.03 -6.00 -13.73
CA PHE A 67 4.15 -6.24 -12.59
C PHE A 67 3.72 -7.69 -12.53
N ALA A 68 3.80 -8.29 -11.35
CA ALA A 68 3.41 -9.67 -11.12
C ALA A 68 2.57 -9.82 -9.85
N ARG A 69 1.66 -10.79 -9.85
CA ARG A 69 0.83 -11.13 -8.69
C ARG A 69 1.69 -11.47 -7.47
N LEU A 70 1.31 -10.95 -6.31
CA LEU A 70 1.87 -11.32 -5.01
C LEU A 70 0.89 -12.23 -4.25
N GLY A 71 0.82 -13.48 -4.73
CA GLY A 71 -0.09 -14.51 -4.20
C GLY A 71 -1.56 -14.30 -4.54
N VAL A 72 -2.43 -15.01 -3.83
CA VAL A 72 -3.89 -14.99 -4.05
C VAL A 72 -4.55 -13.73 -3.46
N PRO A 73 -5.63 -13.19 -4.07
CA PRO A 73 -6.32 -12.03 -3.51
C PRO A 73 -6.98 -12.37 -2.17
N VAL A 74 -7.20 -11.36 -1.32
CA VAL A 74 -7.78 -11.51 0.02
C VAL A 74 -8.95 -10.56 0.23
N TYR A 75 -9.89 -10.92 1.10
CA TYR A 75 -10.90 -9.97 1.57
C TYR A 75 -10.31 -9.12 2.70
N LEU A 76 -10.57 -7.82 2.69
CA LEU A 76 -10.07 -6.91 3.73
C LEU A 76 -10.81 -7.15 5.06
N SER A 77 -12.14 -7.01 5.03
CA SER A 77 -12.99 -7.19 6.22
C SER A 77 -14.39 -7.66 5.80
N PRO A 78 -14.58 -8.96 5.49
CA PRO A 78 -15.82 -9.46 4.88
C PRO A 78 -17.07 -9.32 5.76
N GLY A 79 -16.91 -9.07 7.06
CA GLY A 79 -18.02 -8.74 7.97
C GLY A 79 -18.49 -7.28 7.87
N LEU A 80 -17.72 -6.41 7.20
CA LEU A 80 -17.98 -4.98 7.04
C LEU A 80 -18.15 -4.59 5.57
N CYS A 81 -17.21 -5.01 4.71
CA CYS A 81 -17.20 -4.71 3.29
C CYS A 81 -16.84 -5.96 2.46
N ALA A 82 -17.38 -6.03 1.24
CA ALA A 82 -17.05 -7.09 0.29
C ALA A 82 -15.75 -6.78 -0.52
N GLU A 83 -14.95 -5.82 -0.04
CA GLU A 83 -13.74 -5.37 -0.71
C GLU A 83 -12.69 -6.49 -0.76
N LYS A 84 -12.12 -6.67 -1.95
CA LYS A 84 -11.10 -7.68 -2.23
C LYS A 84 -9.82 -7.01 -2.67
N ILE A 85 -8.74 -7.28 -1.96
CA ILE A 85 -7.42 -6.70 -2.19
C ILE A 85 -6.61 -7.62 -3.10
N HIS A 86 -6.10 -7.03 -4.19
CA HIS A 86 -5.26 -7.68 -5.18
C HIS A 86 -3.82 -7.21 -5.01
N LEU A 87 -2.98 -8.02 -4.37
CA LEU A 87 -1.58 -7.68 -4.15
C LEU A 87 -0.73 -7.97 -5.40
N VAL A 88 0.10 -7.01 -5.78
CA VAL A 88 1.00 -7.03 -6.94
C VAL A 88 2.37 -6.55 -6.49
N LYS A 89 3.42 -7.02 -7.14
CA LYS A 89 4.80 -6.60 -6.93
C LYS A 89 5.45 -6.20 -8.25
N VAL A 90 6.46 -5.35 -8.15
CA VAL A 90 7.30 -4.92 -9.26
C VAL A 90 8.71 -4.65 -8.73
N ARG A 91 9.73 -4.80 -9.57
CA ARG A 91 11.09 -4.38 -9.25
C ARG A 91 11.31 -2.96 -9.79
N VAL A 92 11.76 -2.06 -8.93
CA VAL A 92 12.13 -0.69 -9.32
C VAL A 92 13.65 -0.62 -9.49
N PRO A 93 14.18 -0.29 -10.68
CA PRO A 93 15.62 -0.39 -10.98
C PRO A 93 16.45 0.75 -10.39
N ASP A 94 15.90 1.96 -10.28
CA ASP A 94 16.54 3.10 -9.62
C ASP A 94 15.53 3.76 -8.69
N HIS A 95 15.78 3.69 -7.38
CA HIS A 95 14.91 4.23 -6.34
C HIS A 95 15.28 5.68 -5.97
N ARG A 96 16.30 6.26 -6.62
CA ARG A 96 16.87 7.57 -6.24
C ARG A 96 16.17 8.77 -6.89
N GLU A 97 15.34 8.56 -7.92
CA GLU A 97 14.84 9.67 -8.76
C GLU A 97 13.31 9.85 -8.87
N ALA A 98 12.47 9.16 -8.10
CA ALA A 98 11.02 9.50 -8.06
C ALA A 98 10.47 9.62 -6.63
N VAL A 99 9.98 10.82 -6.30
CA VAL A 99 9.46 11.19 -4.97
C VAL A 99 8.23 12.13 -5.05
N GLU A 100 7.82 12.55 -6.25
CA GLU A 100 6.65 13.44 -6.39
C GLU A 100 5.41 12.62 -6.71
N ALA A 101 4.51 12.51 -5.73
CA ALA A 101 3.15 12.05 -5.95
C ALA A 101 2.46 13.03 -6.91
N LYS A 102 1.82 12.48 -7.96
CA LYS A 102 1.09 13.23 -8.99
C LYS A 102 -0.43 13.16 -8.82
N GLY A 103 -0.90 12.46 -7.78
CA GLY A 103 -2.31 12.32 -7.47
C GLY A 103 -3.04 13.66 -7.31
N ASP A 104 -4.24 13.76 -7.86
CA ASP A 104 -5.05 14.98 -7.91
C ASP A 104 -6.03 15.11 -6.71
N GLY A 105 -6.05 14.11 -5.82
CA GLY A 105 -6.93 14.09 -4.66
C GLY A 105 -6.54 15.11 -3.58
N VAL A 106 -7.54 15.76 -2.96
CA VAL A 106 -7.35 16.72 -1.85
C VAL A 106 -6.58 16.11 -0.67
N VAL A 107 -6.72 14.80 -0.47
CA VAL A 107 -6.02 14.04 0.59
C VAL A 107 -4.56 13.72 0.21
N GLU A 108 -4.24 13.77 -1.08
CA GLU A 108 -2.94 13.38 -1.62
C GLU A 108 -1.93 14.54 -1.65
N ALA A 109 -2.42 15.77 -1.57
CA ALA A 109 -1.65 17.03 -1.56
C ALA A 109 -0.69 17.20 -0.35
N GLY A 110 -0.66 16.22 0.57
CA GLY A 110 0.27 16.15 1.70
C GLY A 110 0.93 14.78 1.87
N SER A 111 0.83 13.91 0.87
CA SER A 111 1.39 12.56 0.97
C SER A 111 2.92 12.58 0.83
N THR A 112 3.59 11.73 1.63
CA THR A 112 5.06 11.60 1.59
C THR A 112 5.44 10.23 1.08
N VAL A 113 6.45 10.14 0.21
CA VAL A 113 6.98 8.86 -0.27
C VAL A 113 8.32 8.58 0.42
N ALA A 114 8.50 7.34 0.89
CA ALA A 114 9.74 6.88 1.50
C ALA A 114 10.16 5.51 0.97
N TRP A 115 11.48 5.36 0.84
CA TRP A 115 12.14 4.10 0.51
C TRP A 115 12.82 3.53 1.75
N TRP A 116 12.45 2.31 2.09
CA TRP A 116 13.05 1.56 3.17
C TRP A 116 13.41 0.15 2.70
N PRO A 117 14.52 -0.43 3.20
CA PRO A 117 14.79 -1.85 3.06
C PRO A 117 13.61 -2.68 3.56
N LEU A 118 13.36 -3.82 2.92
CA LEU A 118 12.28 -4.74 3.32
C LEU A 118 12.36 -5.13 4.80
N SER A 119 13.56 -5.36 5.33
CA SER A 119 13.78 -5.66 6.75
C SER A 119 13.30 -4.54 7.67
N GLU A 120 13.50 -3.29 7.26
CA GLU A 120 13.09 -2.10 8.01
C GLU A 120 11.57 -1.91 7.93
N CYS A 121 10.96 -2.16 6.78
CA CYS A 121 9.50 -2.18 6.63
C CYS A 121 8.87 -3.26 7.53
N LEU A 122 9.47 -4.44 7.62
CA LEU A 122 8.97 -5.51 8.47
C LEU A 122 9.10 -5.16 9.95
N ALA A 123 10.24 -4.60 10.38
CA ALA A 123 10.42 -4.13 11.75
C ALA A 123 9.37 -3.08 12.13
N ARG A 124 9.08 -2.14 11.21
CA ARG A 124 8.02 -1.13 11.40
C ARG A 124 6.61 -1.70 11.42
N ALA A 125 6.36 -2.79 10.71
CA ALA A 125 5.09 -3.51 10.83
C ALA A 125 4.99 -4.23 12.18
N ASP A 126 6.10 -4.81 12.66
CA ASP A 126 6.15 -5.51 13.94
C ASP A 126 6.05 -4.55 15.15
N ASP A 127 6.56 -3.32 15.03
CA ASP A 127 6.53 -2.31 16.11
C ASP A 127 5.30 -1.38 16.10
N GLY A 128 4.43 -1.50 15.09
CA GLY A 128 3.20 -0.71 14.96
C GLY A 128 3.39 0.66 14.29
N THR A 129 4.55 0.97 13.71
CA THR A 129 4.73 2.17 12.87
C THR A 129 3.99 2.04 11.52
N ILE A 130 3.82 0.82 11.01
CA ILE A 130 2.99 0.49 9.84
C ILE A 130 1.77 -0.28 10.35
N GLU A 131 0.60 0.37 10.30
CA GLU A 131 -0.66 -0.18 10.83
C GLU A 131 -1.66 -0.55 9.71
N ASP A 132 -1.28 -0.35 8.45
CA ASP A 132 -2.12 -0.69 7.30
C ASP A 132 -2.05 -2.19 6.97
N ALA A 133 -3.17 -2.90 7.16
CA ALA A 133 -3.24 -4.36 7.09
C ALA A 133 -2.85 -4.94 5.71
N LYS A 134 -3.25 -4.28 4.60
CA LYS A 134 -2.86 -4.74 3.25
C LYS A 134 -1.35 -4.64 3.06
N THR A 135 -0.73 -3.62 3.62
CA THR A 135 0.70 -3.36 3.54
C THR A 135 1.49 -4.40 4.31
N GLU A 136 1.11 -4.67 5.56
CA GLU A 136 1.75 -5.70 6.36
C GLU A 136 1.70 -7.07 5.66
N LEU A 137 0.51 -7.45 5.16
CA LEU A 137 0.34 -8.72 4.44
C LEU A 137 1.24 -8.81 3.21
N ALA A 138 1.32 -7.73 2.42
CA ALA A 138 2.17 -7.68 1.23
C ALA A 138 3.64 -7.81 1.58
N LEU A 139 4.14 -7.08 2.58
CA LEU A 139 5.54 -7.15 3.03
C LEU A 139 5.91 -8.56 3.48
N ARG A 140 5.07 -9.20 4.29
CA ARG A 140 5.30 -10.57 4.78
C ARG A 140 5.26 -11.60 3.65
N ARG A 141 4.35 -11.43 2.67
CA ARG A 141 4.29 -12.29 1.46
C ARG A 141 5.52 -12.11 0.58
N LEU A 142 5.97 -10.87 0.38
CA LEU A 142 7.16 -10.58 -0.41
C LEU A 142 8.39 -11.23 0.22
N ARG A 143 8.57 -11.11 1.54
CA ARG A 143 9.62 -11.82 2.28
C ARG A 143 9.57 -13.33 2.01
N ALA A 144 8.42 -13.96 2.25
CA ALA A 144 8.26 -15.40 2.08
C ALA A 144 8.48 -15.88 0.64
N GLU A 145 8.18 -15.05 -0.37
CA GLU A 145 8.50 -15.38 -1.75
C GLU A 145 9.99 -15.27 -2.07
N LEU A 146 10.65 -14.20 -1.60
CA LEU A 146 12.10 -14.02 -1.78
C LEU A 146 12.91 -15.14 -1.11
N GLU A 147 12.47 -15.61 0.07
CA GLU A 147 13.07 -16.74 0.78
C GLU A 147 12.89 -18.08 0.06
N ARG A 148 11.84 -18.24 -0.77
CA ARG A 148 11.63 -19.45 -1.59
C ARG A 148 12.37 -19.42 -2.92
N GLY A 149 12.73 -18.23 -3.40
CA GLY A 149 13.38 -18.00 -4.68
C GLY A 149 14.90 -17.83 -4.61
N GLY A 150 15.48 -17.85 -3.40
CA GLY A 150 16.93 -17.91 -3.17
C GLY A 150 17.38 -19.32 -2.82
#